data_AF-A0A1X2FFH0-F1
#
_entry.id   AF-A0A1X2FFH0-F1
#
_cell.length_a   1.000
_cell.length_b   1.000
_cell.length_c   1.000
_cell.angle_alpha   90.00
_cell.angle_beta   90.00
_cell.angle_gamma   90.00
#
_symmetry.space_group_name_H-M   'P 1'
#
loop_
_entity.id
_entity.type
_entity.pdbx_description
1 polymer ?
#
loop_
_entity_poly.entity_id
_entity_poly.type
_entity_poly.pdbx_seq_one_letter_code
_entity_poly.pdbx_strand_id
1 'polypeptide(L)'
;MMIIGYRPADPAAARRALPSRLEPHPDGVVLLNLWAAEDPGRSSGMGTYGRLSCGYIAPEVSGYDTQTSDGNATGHGRFFTHHWLESAGMRSFAEASCGNRADIGYVQQSEPRPGELVQELYVDGKVVVRTTSSVGTERLATIGGHLNYFTTFAGPDDREQIARVAVPFVADVKEAQVKSIEWLFDADHPAAALAPSSDPDVASVLYGDITWAPFTVAEIL
;
A
#
# COMPACT_ATOMS: atom_id res chain seq x y z
N MET A 1 5.41 -9.68 0.13
CA MET A 1 4.92 -8.28 0.16
C MET A 1 5.42 -7.62 1.42
N MET A 2 5.67 -6.30 1.42
CA MET A 2 5.98 -5.52 2.62
C MET A 2 5.11 -4.25 2.70
N ILE A 3 4.42 -4.08 3.82
CA ILE A 3 3.71 -2.85 4.19
C ILE A 3 4.45 -2.24 5.38
N ILE A 4 4.89 -1.00 5.25
CA ILE A 4 5.60 -0.23 6.26
C ILE A 4 4.68 0.91 6.69
N GLY A 5 4.28 0.93 7.95
CA GLY A 5 3.64 2.09 8.56
C GLY A 5 4.70 3.01 9.16
N TYR A 6 4.70 4.27 8.74
CA TYR A 6 5.63 5.28 9.25
C TYR A 6 4.89 6.61 9.51
N ARG A 7 5.48 7.48 10.32
CA ARG A 7 5.00 8.85 10.48
C ARG A 7 5.76 9.80 9.54
N PRO A 8 5.06 10.60 8.72
CA PRO A 8 5.72 11.56 7.84
C PRO A 8 6.45 12.64 8.65
N ALA A 9 7.50 13.22 8.08
CA ALA A 9 8.26 14.29 8.72
C ALA A 9 7.40 15.54 9.00
N ASP A 10 6.43 15.82 8.12
CA ASP A 10 5.37 16.80 8.38
C ASP A 10 4.12 16.10 8.94
N PRO A 11 3.79 16.30 10.23
CA PRO A 11 2.64 15.64 10.86
C PRO A 11 1.29 16.06 10.26
N ALA A 12 1.22 17.19 9.54
CA ALA A 12 -0.01 17.65 8.88
C ALA A 12 -0.18 17.07 7.46
N ALA A 13 0.81 16.33 6.93
CA ALA A 13 0.77 15.80 5.56
C ALA A 13 -0.37 14.80 5.35
N ALA A 14 -0.61 13.91 6.31
CA ALA A 14 -1.71 12.93 6.25
C ALA A 14 -3.07 13.62 6.09
N ARG A 15 -3.36 14.65 6.90
CA ARG A 15 -4.61 15.42 6.79
C ARG A 15 -4.75 16.08 5.42
N ARG A 16 -3.69 16.72 4.90
CA ARG A 16 -3.74 17.40 3.60
C ARG A 16 -3.94 16.44 2.43
N ALA A 17 -3.51 15.18 2.56
CA ALA A 17 -3.64 14.18 1.51
C ALA A 17 -5.02 13.49 1.49
N LEU A 18 -5.81 13.62 2.56
CA LEU A 18 -7.13 12.99 2.67
C LEU A 18 -8.26 13.90 2.16
N PRO A 19 -9.24 13.35 1.42
CA PRO A 19 -10.49 14.05 1.12
C PRO A 19 -11.20 14.56 2.38
N SER A 20 -11.98 15.63 2.25
CA SER A 20 -12.60 16.30 3.41
C SER A 20 -13.62 15.44 4.16
N ARG A 21 -14.14 14.37 3.56
CA ARG A 21 -15.07 13.41 4.20
C ARG A 21 -14.37 12.35 5.04
N LEU A 22 -13.06 12.20 4.92
CA LEU A 22 -12.27 11.26 5.72
C LEU A 22 -11.46 12.04 6.75
N GLU A 23 -11.30 11.50 7.96
CA GLU A 23 -10.42 12.06 8.98
C GLU A 23 -9.16 11.19 9.13
N PRO A 24 -7.96 11.78 9.26
CA PRO A 24 -6.76 11.00 9.51
C PRO A 24 -6.88 10.27 10.85
N HIS A 25 -6.31 9.07 10.93
CA HIS A 25 -6.14 8.39 12.21
C HIS A 25 -5.26 9.25 13.14
N PRO A 26 -5.57 9.38 14.45
CA PRO A 26 -4.81 10.22 15.38
C PRO A 26 -3.32 9.84 15.51
N ASP A 27 -2.96 8.60 15.19
CA ASP A 27 -1.55 8.17 15.21
C ASP A 27 -0.72 8.78 14.08
N GLY A 28 -1.37 9.36 13.05
CA GLY A 28 -0.71 10.06 11.95
C GLY A 28 0.10 9.15 11.03
N VAL A 29 -0.18 7.85 11.03
CA VAL A 29 0.59 6.86 10.26
C VAL A 29 0.19 6.90 8.79
N VAL A 30 1.20 6.76 7.94
CA VAL A 30 1.11 6.58 6.48
C VAL A 30 1.71 5.23 6.15
N LEU A 31 1.02 4.47 5.30
CA LEU A 31 1.51 3.18 4.83
C LEU A 31 2.19 3.30 3.49
N LEU A 32 3.42 2.78 3.41
CA LEU A 32 4.11 2.46 2.16
C LEU A 32 4.02 0.96 1.93
N ASN A 33 3.38 0.52 0.86
CA ASN A 33 3.38 -0.88 0.45
C ASN A 33 4.15 -1.05 -0.84
N LEU A 34 5.02 -2.05 -0.87
CA LEU A 34 5.81 -2.41 -2.04
C LEU A 34 5.79 -3.94 -2.19
N TRP A 35 5.41 -4.42 -3.37
CA TRP A 35 5.58 -5.84 -3.72
C TRP A 35 5.64 -6.06 -5.23
N ALA A 36 6.30 -7.16 -5.58
CA ALA A 36 6.26 -7.75 -6.91
C ALA A 36 5.94 -9.25 -6.79
N ALA A 37 5.21 -9.77 -7.76
CA ALA A 37 4.96 -11.16 -8.01
C ALA A 37 5.43 -11.47 -9.44
N GLU A 38 6.62 -12.05 -9.54
CA GLU A 38 7.24 -12.35 -10.83
C GLU A 38 6.61 -13.57 -11.51
N ASP A 39 6.06 -14.51 -10.74
CA ASP A 39 5.37 -15.70 -11.25
C ASP A 39 3.92 -15.37 -11.63
N PRO A 40 3.56 -15.41 -12.93
CA PRO A 40 2.20 -15.15 -13.41
C PRO A 40 1.13 -16.06 -12.79
N GLY A 41 1.52 -17.29 -12.40
CA GLY A 41 0.65 -18.28 -11.77
C GLY A 41 0.18 -17.88 -10.37
N ARG A 42 0.75 -16.82 -9.79
CA ARG A 42 0.32 -16.23 -8.51
C ARG A 42 -0.78 -15.18 -8.66
N SER A 43 -1.49 -15.16 -9.80
CA SER A 43 -2.56 -14.21 -10.08
C SER A 43 -3.76 -14.87 -10.73
N SER A 44 -4.92 -14.22 -10.62
CA SER A 44 -6.19 -14.65 -11.24
C SER A 44 -6.29 -14.31 -12.74
N GLY A 45 -5.16 -14.27 -13.46
CA GLY A 45 -5.12 -13.94 -14.89
C GLY A 45 -4.94 -12.44 -15.17
N MET A 46 -4.37 -11.69 -14.22
CA MET A 46 -4.05 -10.26 -14.41
C MET A 46 -2.68 -10.02 -15.07
N GLY A 47 -1.98 -11.08 -15.47
CA GLY A 47 -0.74 -10.95 -16.24
C GLY A 47 -0.29 -12.22 -16.97
N THR A 48 -0.13 -12.10 -18.30
CA THR A 48 0.91 -12.75 -19.13
C THR A 48 1.76 -11.71 -19.88
N TYR A 49 1.42 -10.41 -19.78
CA TYR A 49 2.00 -9.28 -20.54
C TYR A 49 2.87 -8.31 -19.71
N GLY A 50 3.19 -8.64 -18.44
CA GLY A 50 4.01 -7.82 -17.55
C GLY A 50 4.14 -8.47 -16.16
N ARG A 51 5.11 -8.05 -15.36
CA ARG A 51 5.20 -8.49 -13.95
C ARG A 51 4.03 -7.89 -13.18
N LEU A 52 3.52 -8.60 -12.16
CA LEU A 52 2.57 -7.98 -11.25
C LEU A 52 3.36 -7.28 -10.17
N SER A 53 3.24 -5.97 -10.12
CA SER A 53 3.84 -5.19 -9.06
C SER A 53 2.91 -4.06 -8.66
N CYS A 54 3.03 -3.67 -7.39
CA CYS A 54 2.18 -2.67 -6.76
C CYS A 54 3.02 -1.88 -5.76
N GLY A 55 2.98 -0.58 -5.93
CA GLY A 55 3.44 0.38 -4.93
C GLY A 55 2.28 1.27 -4.53
N TYR A 56 2.08 1.53 -3.24
CA TYR A 56 1.13 2.55 -2.82
C TYR A 56 1.61 3.33 -1.60
N ILE A 57 1.06 4.54 -1.47
CA ILE A 57 1.15 5.39 -0.29
C ILE A 57 -0.27 5.66 0.19
N ALA A 58 -0.55 5.33 1.45
CA ALA A 58 -1.89 5.43 2.01
C ALA A 58 -1.89 5.89 3.48
N PRO A 59 -2.28 7.15 3.75
CA PRO A 59 -2.56 7.61 5.11
C PRO A 59 -3.69 6.80 5.75
N GLU A 60 -3.54 6.54 7.03
CA GLU A 60 -4.58 5.89 7.82
C GLU A 60 -5.74 6.83 8.13
N VAL A 61 -6.93 6.25 8.22
CA VAL A 61 -8.22 6.92 8.36
C VAL A 61 -8.88 6.44 9.65
N SER A 62 -9.43 7.39 10.41
CA SER A 62 -10.09 7.12 11.68
C SER A 62 -11.45 6.43 11.50
N GLY A 63 -11.78 5.49 12.41
CA GLY A 63 -13.12 4.89 12.51
C GLY A 63 -13.38 3.67 11.62
N TYR A 64 -12.37 3.17 10.90
CA TYR A 64 -12.52 2.06 9.94
C TYR A 64 -11.51 0.94 10.15
N ASP A 65 -11.35 0.53 11.41
CA ASP A 65 -10.36 -0.46 11.83
C ASP A 65 -10.54 -1.82 11.12
N THR A 66 -9.40 -2.46 10.87
CA THR A 66 -9.30 -3.83 10.38
C THR A 66 -9.50 -4.78 11.55
N GLN A 67 -10.47 -5.68 11.42
CA GLN A 67 -10.65 -6.78 12.37
C GLN A 67 -9.96 -8.05 11.86
N THR A 68 -9.19 -8.71 12.72
CA THR A 68 -8.67 -10.06 12.47
C THR A 68 -9.63 -11.13 12.95
N SER A 69 -9.40 -12.35 12.49
CA SER A 69 -10.21 -13.53 12.79
C SER A 69 -10.34 -13.86 14.29
N ASP A 70 -9.40 -13.39 15.11
CA ASP A 70 -9.42 -13.53 16.58
C ASP A 70 -10.17 -12.38 17.29
N GLY A 71 -10.77 -11.47 16.53
CA GLY A 71 -11.52 -10.32 17.05
C GLY A 71 -10.66 -9.13 17.48
N ASN A 72 -9.33 -9.21 17.31
CA ASN A 72 -8.44 -8.09 17.61
C ASN A 72 -8.40 -7.08 16.44
N ALA A 73 -8.20 -5.80 16.74
CA ALA A 73 -7.89 -4.80 15.72
C ALA A 73 -6.39 -4.88 15.40
N THR A 74 -6.02 -4.94 14.11
CA THR A 74 -4.61 -5.08 13.69
C THR A 74 -4.11 -3.98 12.76
N GLY A 75 -4.97 -3.05 12.38
CA GLY A 75 -4.62 -1.88 11.58
C GLY A 75 -5.81 -1.00 11.28
N HIS A 76 -5.59 0.16 10.70
CA HIS A 76 -6.62 1.15 10.45
C HIS A 76 -7.10 1.13 8.99
N GLY A 77 -8.23 1.79 8.73
CA GLY A 77 -8.65 2.06 7.35
C GLY A 77 -7.61 2.94 6.66
N ARG A 78 -7.49 2.88 5.34
CA ARG A 78 -6.46 3.66 4.64
C ARG A 78 -6.90 4.15 3.27
N PHE A 79 -6.53 5.37 2.94
CA PHE A 79 -6.92 6.01 1.69
C PHE A 79 -5.77 5.93 0.67
N PHE A 80 -6.02 5.42 -0.52
CA PHE A 80 -5.01 5.40 -1.59
C PHE A 80 -4.79 6.82 -2.14
N THR A 81 -3.83 7.54 -1.55
CA THR A 81 -3.39 8.85 -2.06
C THR A 81 -2.58 8.72 -3.33
N HIS A 82 -1.74 7.70 -3.39
CA HIS A 82 -0.92 7.37 -4.56
C HIS A 82 -0.86 5.85 -4.72
N HIS A 83 -1.01 5.37 -5.94
CA HIS A 83 -1.00 3.96 -6.24
C HIS A 83 -0.45 3.73 -7.65
N TRP A 84 0.52 2.84 -7.76
CA TRP A 84 1.19 2.49 -9.00
C TRP A 84 1.07 1.01 -9.25
N LEU A 85 0.60 0.66 -10.44
CA LEU A 85 0.46 -0.72 -10.89
C LEU A 85 1.11 -0.85 -12.27
N GLU A 86 1.89 -1.93 -12.47
CA GLU A 86 2.64 -2.13 -13.72
C GLU A 86 1.74 -2.67 -14.85
N SER A 87 0.89 -3.64 -14.54
CA SER A 87 0.02 -4.31 -15.52
C SER A 87 -1.18 -3.44 -15.90
N ALA A 88 -1.38 -3.25 -17.20
CA ALA A 88 -2.58 -2.59 -17.73
C ALA A 88 -3.87 -3.36 -17.36
N GLY A 89 -3.80 -4.69 -17.30
CA GLY A 89 -4.92 -5.52 -16.86
C GLY A 89 -5.26 -5.30 -15.39
N MET A 90 -4.24 -5.19 -14.53
CA MET A 90 -4.44 -4.91 -13.11
C MET A 90 -5.02 -3.52 -12.86
N ARG A 91 -4.53 -2.49 -13.59
CA ARG A 91 -5.11 -1.13 -13.55
C ARG A 91 -6.58 -1.13 -13.98
N SER A 92 -6.88 -1.75 -15.12
CA SER A 92 -8.25 -1.84 -15.64
C SER A 92 -9.18 -2.56 -14.68
N PHE A 93 -8.70 -3.65 -14.05
CA PHE A 93 -9.46 -4.38 -13.04
C PHE A 93 -9.70 -3.54 -11.79
N ALA A 94 -8.68 -2.83 -11.30
CA ALA A 94 -8.79 -1.99 -10.11
C ALA A 94 -9.78 -0.83 -10.32
N GLU A 95 -9.74 -0.17 -11.48
CA GLU A 95 -10.70 0.87 -11.83
C GLU A 95 -12.11 0.31 -11.95
N ALA A 96 -12.30 -0.82 -12.66
CA ALA A 96 -13.63 -1.41 -12.84
C ALA A 96 -14.23 -1.97 -11.54
N SER A 97 -13.42 -2.54 -10.66
CA SER A 97 -13.89 -3.24 -9.45
C SER A 97 -14.15 -2.30 -8.29
N CYS A 98 -13.38 -1.22 -8.19
CA CYS A 98 -13.46 -0.31 -7.05
C CYS A 98 -13.16 1.17 -7.35
N GLY A 99 -13.09 1.58 -8.61
CA GLY A 99 -12.83 2.98 -8.97
C GLY A 99 -11.39 3.43 -8.75
N ASN A 100 -10.47 2.52 -8.41
CA ASN A 100 -9.08 2.84 -8.14
C ASN A 100 -8.30 3.14 -9.42
N ARG A 101 -8.03 4.42 -9.67
CA ARG A 101 -7.22 4.89 -10.79
C ARG A 101 -5.75 4.92 -10.41
N ALA A 102 -5.09 3.79 -10.55
CA ALA A 102 -3.65 3.68 -10.31
C ALA A 102 -2.84 4.22 -11.50
N ASP A 103 -1.76 4.94 -11.20
CA ASP A 103 -0.78 5.39 -12.17
C ASP A 103 0.08 4.22 -12.67
N ILE A 104 0.84 4.48 -13.74
CA ILE A 104 1.83 3.54 -14.26
C ILE A 104 3.10 3.63 -13.40
N GLY A 105 3.52 2.49 -12.87
CA GLY A 105 4.79 2.34 -12.17
C GLY A 105 5.00 0.88 -11.81
N TYR A 106 6.20 0.53 -11.34
CA TYR A 106 6.51 -0.86 -10.99
C TYR A 106 7.46 -0.95 -9.80
N VAL A 107 7.40 -2.08 -9.11
CA VAL A 107 8.31 -2.39 -8.00
C VAL A 107 9.33 -3.42 -8.45
N GLN A 108 10.60 -3.17 -8.19
CA GLN A 108 11.65 -4.19 -8.23
C GLN A 108 12.08 -4.57 -6.83
N GLN A 109 12.37 -5.86 -6.65
CA GLN A 109 12.88 -6.41 -5.41
C GLN A 109 14.21 -7.10 -5.70
N SER A 110 15.18 -6.88 -4.83
CA SER A 110 16.47 -7.59 -4.88
C SER A 110 16.92 -7.95 -3.48
N GLU A 111 17.77 -8.97 -3.40
CA GLU A 111 18.38 -9.42 -2.15
C GLU A 111 19.91 -9.41 -2.34
N PRO A 112 20.57 -8.24 -2.23
CA PRO A 112 22.02 -8.14 -2.46
C PRO A 112 22.85 -8.99 -1.50
N ARG A 113 22.30 -9.30 -0.32
CA ARG A 113 22.88 -10.20 0.68
C ARG A 113 21.76 -11.02 1.32
N PRO A 114 22.02 -12.26 1.76
CA PRO A 114 21.02 -13.07 2.43
C PRO A 114 20.36 -12.34 3.60
N GLY A 115 19.04 -12.29 3.60
CA GLY A 115 18.23 -11.61 4.61
C GLY A 115 18.20 -10.09 4.48
N GLU A 116 18.71 -9.50 3.39
CA GLU A 116 18.61 -8.06 3.13
C GLU A 116 17.75 -7.79 1.90
N LEU A 117 16.51 -7.35 2.12
CA LEU A 117 15.59 -7.00 1.05
C LEU A 117 15.74 -5.52 0.69
N VAL A 118 16.00 -5.25 -0.59
CA VAL A 118 15.91 -3.91 -1.18
C VAL A 118 14.70 -3.87 -2.09
N GLN A 119 13.82 -2.89 -1.88
CA GLN A 119 12.66 -2.66 -2.74
C GLN A 119 12.70 -1.26 -3.33
N GLU A 120 12.49 -1.17 -4.63
CA GLU A 120 12.53 0.09 -5.37
C GLU A 120 11.22 0.29 -6.12
N LEU A 121 10.58 1.43 -5.91
CA LEU A 121 9.44 1.87 -6.72
C LEU A 121 9.96 2.73 -7.87
N TYR A 122 9.61 2.35 -9.09
CA TYR A 122 9.91 3.05 -10.32
C TYR A 122 8.67 3.76 -10.87
N VAL A 123 8.83 5.05 -11.16
CA VAL A 123 7.84 5.89 -11.85
C VAL A 123 8.59 6.64 -12.95
N ASP A 124 8.06 6.62 -14.18
CA ASP A 124 8.71 7.22 -15.37
C ASP A 124 10.18 6.80 -15.55
N GLY A 125 10.49 5.54 -15.22
CA GLY A 125 11.83 4.96 -15.33
C GLY A 125 12.83 5.43 -14.27
N LYS A 126 12.41 6.20 -13.26
CA LYS A 126 13.25 6.65 -12.14
C LYS A 126 12.84 5.96 -10.85
N VAL A 127 13.81 5.67 -9.98
CA VAL A 127 13.53 5.25 -8.60
C VAL A 127 13.02 6.45 -7.82
N VAL A 128 11.79 6.35 -7.30
CA VAL A 128 11.16 7.41 -6.50
C VAL A 128 11.04 7.04 -5.02
N VAL A 129 11.11 5.75 -4.69
CA VAL A 129 11.24 5.24 -3.31
C VAL A 129 12.19 4.06 -3.32
N ARG A 130 13.11 4.01 -2.36
CA ARG A 130 13.92 2.82 -2.08
C ARG A 130 13.84 2.47 -0.59
N THR A 131 13.54 1.22 -0.28
CA THR A 131 13.60 0.71 1.09
C THR A 131 14.70 -0.33 1.21
N THR A 132 15.38 -0.35 2.35
CA THR A 132 16.27 -1.44 2.75
C THR A 132 15.77 -2.02 4.06
N SER A 133 15.62 -3.34 4.12
CA SER A 133 15.12 -4.05 5.29
C SER A 133 15.92 -5.32 5.55
N SER A 134 16.05 -5.74 6.81
CA SER A 134 16.37 -7.14 7.12
C SER A 134 15.10 -7.97 7.13
N VAL A 135 15.16 -9.19 6.57
CA VAL A 135 14.01 -10.09 6.46
C VAL A 135 14.37 -11.53 6.82
N GLY A 136 13.44 -12.22 7.46
CA GLY A 136 13.52 -13.65 7.75
C GLY A 136 12.72 -14.49 6.76
N THR A 137 13.03 -15.79 6.69
CA THR A 137 12.30 -16.75 5.85
C THR A 137 11.27 -17.55 6.64
N GLU A 138 11.42 -17.64 7.96
CA GLU A 138 10.56 -18.44 8.82
C GLU A 138 9.19 -17.79 9.00
N ARG A 139 8.14 -18.61 8.91
CA ARG A 139 6.78 -18.17 9.20
C ARG A 139 6.61 -18.03 10.71
N LEU A 140 6.31 -16.82 11.16
CA LEU A 140 6.04 -16.49 12.55
C LEU A 140 4.58 -16.81 12.94
N ALA A 141 3.64 -16.41 12.08
CA ALA A 141 2.21 -16.57 12.32
C ALA A 141 1.43 -16.59 11.00
N THR A 142 0.22 -17.13 11.04
CA THR A 142 -0.79 -16.93 10.00
C THR A 142 -1.89 -16.03 10.57
N ILE A 143 -2.13 -14.90 9.93
CA ILE A 143 -3.19 -13.96 10.32
C ILE A 143 -4.18 -13.80 9.17
N GLY A 144 -5.43 -13.46 9.47
CA GLY A 144 -6.43 -13.15 8.46
C GLY A 144 -7.45 -12.15 8.97
N GLY A 145 -8.05 -11.40 8.05
CA GLY A 145 -8.99 -10.34 8.38
C GLY A 145 -9.53 -9.60 7.16
N HIS A 146 -10.11 -8.42 7.38
CA HIS A 146 -10.65 -7.56 6.33
C HIS A 146 -10.06 -6.15 6.41
N LEU A 147 -9.21 -5.80 5.46
CA LEU A 147 -8.66 -4.44 5.37
C LEU A 147 -9.72 -3.49 4.80
N ASN A 148 -9.78 -2.26 5.31
CA ASN A 148 -10.57 -1.20 4.70
C ASN A 148 -9.66 -0.27 3.90
N TYR A 149 -9.89 -0.21 2.59
CA TYR A 149 -9.24 0.75 1.69
C TYR A 149 -10.25 1.76 1.18
N PHE A 150 -9.80 2.98 0.95
CA PHE A 150 -10.60 4.03 0.37
C PHE A 150 -9.98 4.51 -0.94
N THR A 151 -10.85 4.76 -1.92
CA THR A 151 -10.49 5.26 -3.25
C THR A 151 -11.44 6.39 -3.61
N THR A 152 -11.00 7.31 -4.45
CA THR A 152 -11.88 8.30 -5.08
C THR A 152 -12.15 7.93 -6.52
N PHE A 153 -13.37 8.17 -6.96
CA PHE A 153 -13.73 8.10 -8.38
C PHE A 153 -14.78 9.16 -8.70
N ALA A 154 -14.87 9.52 -9.99
CA ALA A 154 -15.85 10.48 -10.46
C ALA A 154 -17.26 9.88 -10.39
N GLY A 155 -18.14 10.51 -9.62
CA GLY A 155 -19.56 10.19 -9.59
C GLY A 155 -20.35 10.95 -10.66
N PRO A 156 -21.70 10.83 -10.66
CA PRO A 156 -22.56 11.64 -11.50
C PRO A 156 -22.29 13.14 -11.31
N ASP A 157 -22.38 13.90 -12.40
CA ASP A 157 -22.16 15.36 -12.42
C ASP A 157 -20.78 15.82 -11.90
N ASP A 158 -19.74 15.03 -12.16
CA ASP A 158 -18.34 15.28 -11.76
C ASP A 158 -18.13 15.48 -10.25
N ARG A 159 -19.06 14.96 -9.43
CA ARG A 159 -18.92 15.01 -7.96
C ARG A 159 -18.00 13.89 -7.48
N GLU A 160 -17.07 14.22 -6.58
CA GLU A 160 -16.22 13.23 -5.94
C GLU A 160 -17.07 12.24 -5.12
N GLN A 161 -16.85 10.94 -5.39
CA GLN A 161 -17.35 9.83 -4.60
C GLN A 161 -16.18 9.09 -3.98
N ILE A 162 -16.36 8.63 -2.74
CA ILE A 162 -15.37 7.84 -2.03
C ILE A 162 -15.92 6.43 -1.86
N ALA A 163 -15.25 5.44 -2.46
CA ALA A 163 -15.58 4.04 -2.23
C ALA A 163 -14.75 3.51 -1.05
N ARG A 164 -15.42 2.86 -0.10
CA ARG A 164 -14.76 1.93 0.82
C ARG A 164 -14.75 0.54 0.20
N VAL A 165 -13.58 -0.08 0.20
CA VAL A 165 -13.31 -1.40 -0.33
C VAL A 165 -12.88 -2.28 0.83
N ALA A 166 -13.68 -3.29 1.14
CA ALA A 166 -13.33 -4.29 2.13
C ALA A 166 -12.54 -5.40 1.43
N VAL A 167 -11.28 -5.59 1.83
CA VAL A 167 -10.33 -6.51 1.19
C VAL A 167 -10.03 -7.66 2.16
N PRO A 168 -10.64 -8.86 1.96
CA PRO A 168 -10.32 -10.04 2.74
C PRO A 168 -8.91 -10.54 2.44
N PHE A 169 -8.18 -10.95 3.47
CA PHE A 169 -6.83 -11.44 3.34
C PHE A 169 -6.49 -12.57 4.29
N VAL A 170 -5.51 -13.37 3.88
CA VAL A 170 -4.76 -14.28 4.73
C VAL A 170 -3.28 -14.04 4.48
N ALA A 171 -2.49 -13.92 5.54
CA ALA A 171 -1.07 -13.63 5.49
C ALA A 171 -0.26 -14.60 6.35
N ASP A 172 0.75 -15.22 5.76
CA ASP A 172 1.83 -15.88 6.48
C ASP A 172 2.92 -14.84 6.77
N VAL A 173 2.93 -14.35 8.00
CA VAL A 173 3.81 -13.28 8.47
C VAL A 173 5.21 -13.83 8.75
N LYS A 174 6.21 -13.08 8.32
CA LYS A 174 7.64 -13.36 8.49
C LYS A 174 8.31 -12.18 9.19
N GLU A 175 9.48 -12.43 9.78
CA GLU A 175 10.24 -11.38 10.44
C GLU A 175 10.74 -10.34 9.43
N ALA A 176 10.61 -9.05 9.78
CA ALA A 176 11.23 -7.97 9.04
C ALA A 176 11.52 -6.75 9.93
N GLN A 177 12.59 -6.04 9.59
CA GLN A 177 12.93 -4.76 10.20
C GLN A 177 13.39 -3.80 9.11
N VAL A 178 12.78 -2.61 9.05
CA VAL A 178 13.16 -1.55 8.12
C VAL A 178 14.43 -0.87 8.63
N LYS A 179 15.42 -0.72 7.74
CA LYS A 179 16.69 -0.02 8.03
C LYS A 179 16.70 1.39 7.44
N SER A 180 16.14 1.57 6.25
CA SER A 180 16.04 2.87 5.61
C SER A 180 14.83 2.97 4.69
N ILE A 181 14.34 4.20 4.54
CA ILE A 181 13.37 4.60 3.53
C ILE A 181 13.94 5.85 2.85
N GLU A 182 14.45 5.69 1.63
CA GLU A 182 14.88 6.80 0.79
C GLU A 182 13.69 7.30 -0.02
N TRP A 183 13.30 8.55 0.21
CA TRP A 183 12.23 9.23 -0.52
C TRP A 183 12.84 10.11 -1.60
N LEU A 184 12.65 9.73 -2.87
CA LEU A 184 13.35 10.28 -4.03
C LEU A 184 12.40 10.96 -5.03
N PHE A 185 11.16 11.24 -4.61
CA PHE A 185 10.23 12.05 -5.40
C PHE A 185 10.79 13.47 -5.59
N ASP A 186 10.59 14.03 -6.78
CA ASP A 186 10.83 15.45 -7.04
C ASP A 186 9.93 16.29 -6.11
N ALA A 187 10.42 17.47 -5.68
CA ALA A 187 9.76 18.26 -4.64
C ALA A 187 8.36 18.79 -5.03
N ASP A 188 8.08 18.86 -6.33
CA ASP A 188 6.78 19.25 -6.88
C ASP A 188 5.81 18.07 -7.03
N HIS A 189 6.29 16.83 -6.89
CA HIS A 189 5.43 15.65 -6.93
C HIS A 189 4.55 15.61 -5.66
N PRO A 190 3.23 15.39 -5.78
CA PRO A 190 2.32 15.40 -4.62
C PRO A 190 2.71 14.44 -3.48
N ALA A 191 3.28 13.29 -3.81
CA ALA A 191 3.79 12.33 -2.82
C ALA A 191 4.99 12.84 -2.00
N ALA A 192 5.73 13.85 -2.47
CA ALA A 192 6.89 14.39 -1.75
C ALA A 192 6.53 14.89 -0.34
N ALA A 193 5.31 15.42 -0.16
CA ALA A 193 4.82 15.90 1.13
C ALA A 193 4.66 14.79 2.19
N LEU A 194 4.56 13.53 1.77
CA LEU A 194 4.38 12.37 2.66
C LEU A 194 5.70 11.69 3.03
N ALA A 195 6.85 12.31 2.74
CA ALA A 195 8.16 11.74 3.05
C ALA A 195 8.34 11.48 4.56
N PRO A 196 8.98 10.37 4.96
CA PRO A 196 9.49 10.21 6.32
C PRO A 196 10.66 11.18 6.59
N SER A 197 11.06 11.31 7.85
CA SER A 197 12.34 11.90 8.22
C SER A 197 13.52 11.03 7.76
N SER A 198 14.73 11.59 7.75
CA SER A 198 15.96 10.84 7.41
C SER A 198 16.22 9.65 8.36
N ASP A 199 15.73 9.74 9.60
CA ASP A 199 15.61 8.64 10.53
C ASP A 199 14.10 8.32 10.67
N PRO A 200 13.57 7.34 9.93
CA PRO A 200 12.13 7.14 9.81
C PRO A 200 11.53 6.61 11.11
N ASP A 201 10.49 7.28 11.62
CA ASP A 201 9.65 6.75 12.70
C ASP A 201 8.73 5.65 12.15
N VAL A 202 9.20 4.40 12.22
CA VAL A 202 8.46 3.22 11.76
C VAL A 202 7.54 2.73 12.88
N ALA A 203 6.24 2.85 12.66
CA ALA A 203 5.19 2.45 13.59
C ALA A 203 4.82 0.96 13.44
N SER A 204 4.90 0.40 12.23
CA SER A 204 4.53 -0.99 11.98
C SER A 204 5.20 -1.55 10.72
N VAL A 205 5.38 -2.88 10.69
CA VAL A 205 5.87 -3.62 9.52
C VAL A 205 5.08 -4.90 9.37
N LEU A 206 4.47 -5.11 8.20
CA LEU A 206 3.91 -6.40 7.79
C LEU A 206 4.71 -6.91 6.61
N TYR A 207 5.41 -8.03 6.80
CA TYR A 207 6.15 -8.71 5.75
C TYR A 207 5.74 -10.17 5.68
N GLY A 208 5.55 -10.69 4.47
CA GLY A 208 5.16 -12.09 4.30
C GLY A 208 4.52 -12.42 2.96
N ASP A 209 3.96 -13.62 2.90
CA ASP A 209 3.18 -14.12 1.78
C ASP A 209 1.70 -13.84 2.04
N ILE A 210 1.05 -13.07 1.17
CA ILE A 210 -0.30 -12.57 1.38
C ILE A 210 -1.19 -13.00 0.22
N THR A 211 -2.29 -13.65 0.57
CA THR A 211 -3.35 -14.05 -0.35
C THR A 211 -4.52 -13.11 -0.18
N TRP A 212 -4.96 -12.53 -1.28
CA TRP A 212 -6.14 -11.68 -1.34
C TRP A 212 -7.31 -12.48 -1.92
N ALA A 213 -8.46 -12.41 -1.27
CA ALA A 213 -9.69 -12.85 -1.92
C ALA A 213 -10.19 -11.74 -2.87
N PRO A 214 -10.94 -12.07 -3.93
CA PRO A 214 -11.62 -11.06 -4.74
C PRO A 214 -12.46 -10.13 -3.86
N PHE A 215 -12.41 -8.84 -4.16
CA PHE A 215 -13.11 -7.80 -3.41
C PHE A 215 -13.80 -6.83 -4.36
N THR A 216 -14.86 -6.20 -3.86
CA THR A 216 -15.61 -5.14 -4.53
C THR A 216 -15.80 -3.98 -3.56
N VAL A 217 -16.37 -2.88 -4.07
CA VAL A 217 -16.88 -1.81 -3.22
C VAL A 217 -17.83 -2.37 -2.16
N ALA A 218 -17.59 -1.99 -0.90
CA ALA A 218 -18.47 -2.31 0.23
C ALA A 218 -19.53 -1.22 0.43
N GLU A 219 -19.16 0.06 0.24
CA GLU A 219 -20.06 1.22 0.32
C GLU A 219 -19.47 2.44 -0.41
N ILE A 220 -20.33 3.41 -0.70
CA ILE A 220 -19.99 4.74 -1.23
C ILE A 220 -20.37 5.80 -0.19
N LEU A 221 -19.45 6.74 0.09
CA LEU A 221 -19.61 7.85 1.05
C LEU A 221 -19.96 9.19 0.39
#